data_AF-A0A3D1II50-F1
#
_entry.id   AF-A0A3D1II50-F1
#
_cell.length_a   1.000
_cell.length_b   1.000
_cell.length_c   1.000
_cell.angle_alpha   90.00
_cell.angle_beta   90.00
_cell.angle_gamma   90.00
#
_symmetry.space_group_name_H-M   'P 1'
#
loop_
_entity.id
_entity.type
_entity.pdbx_description
1 polymer ?
#
loop_
_entity_poly.entity_id
_entity_poly.type
_entity_poly.pdbx_seq_one_letter_code
_entity_poly.pdbx_strand_id
1 'polypeptide(L)'
;MTTPVRDHGAYCREIETYLCQKNRGHLIRIVGPAFERVRGWAEAGVPMQVVTRGIDRKLERSRSVGRPRRPVRIEHCEADILDAFDEWRRAVGVTAGAAGDPTGRKPGAPAPAPVTRRGPSLPAHIDRVLTHATTLLALGQAAPGLHAAIEELVADLDALRSEARGARGTARAACLGRLADLDQRFLERARAVAGTGLDEVVAEADRELAPFKPRMAAPVYARARSAAADRLLRERFRLPNVRFD
;
A
#
# COMPACT_ATOMS: atom_id res chain seq x y z
N MET A 1 30.21 4.69 10.67
CA MET A 1 29.22 4.61 9.56
C MET A 1 28.13 5.63 9.87
N THR A 2 28.15 6.77 9.19
CA THR A 2 27.22 7.87 9.43
C THR A 2 25.89 7.52 8.77
N THR A 3 24.84 7.29 9.55
CA THR A 3 23.46 7.19 9.05
C THR A 3 23.18 8.44 8.22
N PRO A 4 22.69 8.35 6.97
CA PRO A 4 22.35 9.54 6.20
C PRO A 4 21.40 10.39 7.05
N VAL A 5 21.81 11.61 7.37
CA VAL A 5 20.98 12.57 8.12
C VAL A 5 19.72 12.75 7.29
N ARG A 6 18.61 12.19 7.76
CA ARG A 6 17.32 12.47 7.12
C ARG A 6 17.06 13.94 7.28
N ASP A 7 16.90 14.64 6.15
CA ASP A 7 16.43 16.01 6.17
C ASP A 7 14.96 16.00 6.60
N HIS A 8 14.72 16.03 7.90
CA HIS A 8 13.39 16.14 8.50
C HIS A 8 12.66 17.39 8.00
N GLY A 9 13.40 18.46 7.68
CA GLY A 9 12.84 19.67 7.08
C GLY A 9 12.30 19.41 5.69
N ALA A 10 13.02 18.67 4.84
CA ALA A 10 12.52 18.26 3.52
C ALA A 10 11.27 17.38 3.63
N TYR A 11 11.28 16.40 4.53
CA TYR A 11 10.13 15.54 4.77
C TYR A 11 8.89 16.33 5.20
N CYS A 12 9.04 17.29 6.12
CA CYS A 12 7.95 18.19 6.51
C CYS A 12 7.46 19.04 5.33
N ARG A 13 8.37 19.67 4.57
CA ARG A 13 8.00 20.52 3.42
C ARG A 13 7.21 19.74 2.36
N GLU A 14 7.58 18.50 2.10
CA GLU A 14 6.86 17.65 1.14
C GLU A 14 5.43 17.34 1.62
N ILE A 15 5.22 17.08 2.91
CA ILE A 15 3.88 16.92 3.49
C ILE A 15 3.09 18.23 3.41
N GLU A 16 3.71 19.39 3.69
CA GLU A 16 3.07 20.70 3.55
C GLU A 16 2.62 20.95 2.11
N THR A 17 3.47 20.65 1.12
CA THR A 17 3.14 20.74 -0.30
C THR A 17 1.93 19.87 -0.64
N TYR A 18 1.92 18.62 -0.17
CA TYR A 18 0.80 17.71 -0.40
C TYR A 18 -0.51 18.20 0.22
N LEU A 19 -0.46 18.64 1.48
CA LEU A 19 -1.62 19.21 2.17
C LEU A 19 -2.12 20.49 1.49
N CYS A 20 -1.22 21.34 1.02
CA CYS A 20 -1.58 22.55 0.27
C CYS A 20 -2.39 22.19 -0.98
N GLN A 21 -1.92 21.22 -1.76
CA GLN A 21 -2.63 20.73 -2.95
C GLN A 21 -4.01 20.17 -2.59
N LYS A 22 -4.10 19.29 -1.57
CA LYS A 22 -5.36 18.65 -1.17
C LYS A 22 -6.36 19.63 -0.56
N ASN A 23 -5.87 20.67 0.11
CA ASN A 23 -6.67 21.77 0.63
C ASN A 23 -6.92 22.88 -0.39
N ARG A 24 -6.75 22.62 -1.70
CA ARG A 24 -7.06 23.59 -2.78
C ARG A 24 -6.29 24.92 -2.66
N GLY A 25 -5.01 24.83 -2.27
CA GLY A 25 -4.12 25.98 -2.14
C GLY A 25 -4.06 26.61 -0.75
N HIS A 26 -4.82 26.12 0.23
CA HIS A 26 -4.65 26.58 1.62
C HIS A 26 -3.34 26.02 2.19
N LEU A 27 -2.38 26.93 2.39
CA LEU A 27 -1.08 26.61 2.97
C LEU A 27 -1.23 26.18 4.44
N ILE A 28 -0.79 24.96 4.74
CA ILE A 28 -0.69 24.43 6.11
C ILE A 28 0.79 24.29 6.43
N ARG A 29 1.25 25.00 7.47
CA ARG A 29 2.63 24.88 7.98
C ARG A 29 2.68 23.90 9.14
N ILE A 30 3.68 23.03 9.13
CA ILE A 30 3.96 22.03 10.15
C ILE A 30 5.01 22.63 11.09
N VAL A 31 4.56 23.13 12.24
CA VAL A 31 5.39 23.79 13.25
C VAL A 31 5.03 23.32 14.65
N GLY A 32 5.93 23.52 15.62
CA GLY A 32 5.70 23.22 17.02
C GLY A 32 5.38 21.74 17.27
N PRO A 33 4.34 21.40 18.04
CA PRO A 33 3.99 20.00 18.33
C PRO A 33 3.71 19.14 17.09
N ALA A 34 3.20 19.74 16.02
CA ALA A 34 2.97 19.01 14.76
C ALA A 34 4.30 18.64 14.08
N PHE A 35 5.32 19.49 14.20
CA PHE A 35 6.66 19.20 13.70
C PHE A 35 7.31 18.04 14.45
N GLU A 36 7.27 18.03 15.78
CA GLU A 36 7.84 16.92 16.57
C GLU A 36 7.15 15.59 16.26
N ARG A 37 5.83 15.60 16.02
CA ARG A 37 5.10 14.41 15.58
C ARG A 37 5.59 13.90 14.22
N VAL A 38 5.65 14.79 13.22
CA VAL A 38 6.08 14.43 11.86
C VAL A 38 7.54 13.98 11.83
N ARG A 39 8.39 14.61 12.64
CA ARG A 39 9.76 14.18 12.89
C ARG A 39 9.79 12.77 13.47
N GLY A 40 8.96 12.47 14.46
CA GLY A 40 8.84 11.12 15.02
C GLY A 40 8.46 10.07 13.97
N TRP A 41 7.58 10.40 13.02
CA TRP A 41 7.25 9.52 11.88
C TRP A 41 8.44 9.31 10.95
N ALA A 42 9.17 10.40 10.63
CA ALA A 42 10.39 10.29 9.84
C ALA A 42 11.41 9.39 10.55
N GLU A 43 11.68 9.61 11.82
CA GLU A 43 12.60 8.78 12.62
C GLU A 43 12.14 7.30 12.68
N ALA A 44 10.83 7.06 12.82
CA ALA A 44 10.23 5.73 12.77
C ALA A 44 10.28 5.06 11.38
N GLY A 45 10.66 5.78 10.33
CA GLY A 45 10.78 5.23 8.98
C GLY A 45 9.49 5.24 8.17
N VAL A 46 8.49 6.04 8.55
CA VAL A 46 7.22 6.10 7.80
C VAL A 46 7.47 6.66 6.39
N PRO A 47 7.19 5.92 5.31
CA PRO A 47 7.36 6.41 3.95
C PRO A 47 6.41 7.56 3.61
N MET A 48 6.81 8.45 2.70
CA MET A 48 5.95 9.56 2.26
C MET A 48 4.61 9.08 1.71
N GLN A 49 4.62 8.00 0.90
CA GLN A 49 3.41 7.41 0.32
C GLN A 49 2.41 6.91 1.39
N VAL A 50 2.90 6.48 2.54
CA VAL A 50 2.05 6.09 3.67
C VAL A 50 1.38 7.31 4.29
N VAL A 51 2.12 8.42 4.44
CA VAL A 51 1.58 9.68 4.96
C VAL A 51 0.51 10.24 4.02
N THR A 52 0.79 10.32 2.72
CA THR A 52 -0.15 10.84 1.72
C THR A 52 -1.42 9.98 1.65
N ARG A 53 -1.29 8.65 1.73
CA ARG A 53 -2.44 7.72 1.82
C ARG A 53 -3.28 7.94 3.08
N GLY A 54 -2.65 8.13 4.24
CA GLY A 54 -3.37 8.45 5.48
C GLY A 54 -4.13 9.78 5.39
N ILE A 55 -3.53 10.80 4.77
CA ILE A 55 -4.19 12.08 4.49
C ILE A 55 -5.42 11.88 3.58
N ASP A 56 -5.29 11.09 2.52
CA ASP A 56 -6.39 10.83 1.59
C ASP A 56 -7.56 10.09 2.25
N ARG A 57 -7.29 9.05 3.06
CA ARG A 57 -8.32 8.37 3.86
C ARG A 57 -9.09 9.33 4.75
N LYS A 58 -8.37 10.25 5.41
CA LYS A 58 -9.00 11.26 6.27
C LYS A 58 -9.90 12.19 5.45
N LEU A 59 -9.45 12.61 4.27
CA LEU A 59 -10.22 13.49 3.38
C LEU A 59 -11.46 12.80 2.82
N GLU A 60 -11.36 11.54 2.40
CA GLU A 60 -12.50 10.74 1.94
C GLU A 60 -13.56 10.58 3.04
N ARG A 61 -13.15 10.23 4.26
CA ARG A 61 -14.05 10.15 5.42
C ARG A 61 -14.68 11.50 5.75
N SER A 62 -13.92 12.58 5.58
CA SER A 62 -14.46 13.93 5.81
C SER A 62 -15.53 14.27 4.78
N ARG A 63 -15.31 13.91 3.51
CA ARG A 63 -16.26 14.11 2.41
C ARG A 63 -17.55 13.31 2.59
N SER A 64 -17.48 12.09 3.13
CA SER A 64 -18.68 11.26 3.36
C SER A 64 -19.60 11.83 4.45
N VAL A 65 -19.08 12.66 5.36
CA VAL A 65 -19.86 13.32 6.42
C VAL A 65 -20.40 14.69 5.96
N GLY A 66 -19.88 15.23 4.84
CA GLY A 66 -20.29 16.51 4.25
C GLY A 66 -19.08 17.36 3.83
N ARG A 67 -19.31 18.61 3.39
CA ARG A 67 -18.20 19.50 3.05
C ARG A 67 -17.52 19.99 4.34
N PRO A 68 -16.23 19.68 4.59
CA PRO A 68 -15.54 20.19 5.76
C PRO A 68 -15.43 21.72 5.66
N ARG A 69 -15.83 22.42 6.72
CA ARG A 69 -15.81 23.89 6.78
C ARG A 69 -14.39 24.48 6.90
N ARG A 70 -13.39 23.63 7.18
CA ARG A 70 -12.00 24.04 7.45
C ARG A 70 -11.00 23.15 6.70
N PRO A 71 -9.85 23.70 6.27
CA PRO A 71 -8.75 22.89 5.73
C PRO A 71 -8.31 21.78 6.69
N VAL A 72 -7.96 20.62 6.14
CA VAL A 72 -7.43 19.51 6.94
C VAL A 72 -5.98 19.82 7.32
N ARG A 73 -5.65 19.61 8.58
CA ARG A 73 -4.29 19.74 9.10
C ARG A 73 -3.70 18.36 9.40
N ILE A 74 -2.37 18.29 9.49
CA ILE A 74 -1.65 17.02 9.66
C ILE A 74 -2.02 16.29 10.96
N GLU A 75 -2.33 17.04 12.02
CA GLU A 75 -2.70 16.49 13.32
C GLU A 75 -4.02 15.69 13.25
N HIS A 76 -4.89 16.01 12.29
CA HIS A 76 -6.17 15.30 12.11
C HIS A 76 -6.01 13.95 11.40
N CYS A 77 -4.85 13.71 10.78
CA CYS A 77 -4.56 12.54 9.95
C CYS A 77 -3.76 11.47 10.69
N GLU A 78 -3.28 11.74 11.92
CA GLU A 78 -2.36 10.87 12.66
C GLU A 78 -2.83 9.41 12.73
N ALA A 79 -4.06 9.17 13.18
CA ALA A 79 -4.61 7.82 13.27
C ALA A 79 -4.63 7.10 11.90
N ASP A 80 -5.09 7.79 10.85
CA ASP A 80 -5.17 7.23 9.50
C ASP A 80 -3.79 6.93 8.89
N ILE A 81 -2.77 7.72 9.26
CA ILE A 81 -1.37 7.53 8.85
C ILE A 81 -0.76 6.32 9.56
N LEU A 82 -0.96 6.20 10.87
CA LEU A 82 -0.45 5.06 11.65
C LEU A 82 -1.10 3.75 11.22
N ASP A 83 -2.41 3.75 10.97
CA ASP A 83 -3.12 2.59 10.42
C ASP A 83 -2.58 2.20 9.03
N ALA A 84 -2.37 3.19 8.15
CA ALA A 84 -1.77 2.96 6.84
C ALA A 84 -0.32 2.44 6.96
N PHE A 85 0.42 2.87 7.97
CA PHE A 85 1.78 2.40 8.23
C PHE A 85 1.79 0.96 8.69
N ASP A 86 0.91 0.56 9.60
CA ASP A 86 0.81 -0.83 10.03
C ASP A 86 0.38 -1.77 8.90
N GLU A 87 -0.52 -1.31 8.02
CA GLU A 87 -0.85 -2.03 6.79
C GLU A 87 0.35 -2.16 5.85
N TRP A 88 1.09 -1.08 5.62
CA TRP A 88 2.30 -1.11 4.81
C TRP A 88 3.35 -2.06 5.40
N ARG A 89 3.58 -2.03 6.71
CA ARG A 89 4.51 -2.93 7.40
C ARG A 89 4.13 -4.39 7.23
N ARG A 90 2.84 -4.72 7.33
CA ARG A 90 2.31 -6.07 7.07
C ARG A 90 2.50 -6.48 5.62
N ALA A 91 2.21 -5.60 4.67
CA ALA A 91 2.34 -5.87 3.24
C ALA A 91 3.79 -6.12 2.81
N VAL A 92 4.74 -5.38 3.41
CA VAL A 92 6.17 -5.45 3.08
C VAL A 92 6.91 -6.46 3.98
N GLY A 93 6.23 -7.05 4.97
CA GLY A 93 6.85 -8.01 5.89
C GLY A 93 7.85 -7.40 6.87
N VAL A 94 7.76 -6.08 7.11
CA VAL A 94 8.59 -5.37 8.08
C VAL A 94 7.98 -5.55 9.47
N THR A 95 8.31 -6.66 10.12
CA THR A 95 7.99 -6.86 11.55
C THR A 95 8.97 -6.07 12.41
N ALA A 96 8.49 -5.38 13.44
CA ALA A 96 9.37 -4.64 14.33
C ALA A 96 10.12 -5.67 15.19
N GLY A 97 11.34 -6.02 14.79
CA GLY A 97 12.29 -6.70 15.66
C GLY A 97 12.67 -5.77 16.81
N ALA A 98 12.21 -6.16 18.01
CA ALA A 98 12.64 -5.79 19.35
C ALA A 98 13.65 -4.62 19.45
N ALA A 99 13.14 -3.42 19.73
CA ALA A 99 13.89 -2.37 20.40
C ALA A 99 12.90 -1.55 21.25
N GLY A 100 12.90 -1.83 22.56
CA GLY A 100 12.39 -1.05 23.69
C GLY A 100 11.16 -0.17 23.49
N ASP A 101 10.00 -0.68 23.90
CA ASP A 101 8.89 0.16 24.38
C ASP A 101 9.00 0.25 25.92
N PRO A 102 9.19 1.44 26.53
CA PRO A 102 9.04 1.63 27.95
C PRO A 102 7.67 2.25 28.23
N THR A 103 6.57 1.66 27.76
CA THR A 103 5.24 1.95 28.33
C THR A 103 4.46 0.66 28.56
N GLY A 104 4.61 0.13 29.77
CA GLY A 104 3.88 -1.04 30.24
C GLY A 104 2.37 -0.87 30.11
N ARG A 105 1.77 -1.59 29.17
CA ARG A 105 0.34 -1.90 29.17
C ARG A 105 0.16 -3.37 29.53
N LYS A 106 -0.37 -3.60 30.74
CA LYS A 106 -0.76 -4.92 31.26
C LYS A 106 -1.69 -5.65 30.28
N PRO A 107 -1.48 -6.94 30.00
CA PRO A 107 -2.42 -7.77 29.24
C PRO A 107 -3.55 -8.23 30.16
N GLY A 108 -4.78 -7.83 29.88
CA GLY A 108 -5.92 -8.20 30.73
C GLY A 108 -7.19 -7.42 30.46
N ALA A 109 -7.64 -7.37 29.21
CA ALA A 109 -9.03 -7.09 28.88
C ALA A 109 -9.37 -7.84 27.59
N PRO A 110 -10.44 -8.65 27.55
CA PRO A 110 -10.86 -9.32 26.34
C PRO A 110 -11.22 -8.24 25.31
N ALA A 111 -10.47 -8.22 24.20
CA ALA A 111 -10.80 -7.37 23.07
C ALA A 111 -12.22 -7.72 22.60
N PRO A 112 -13.09 -6.74 22.34
CA PRO A 112 -14.38 -7.02 21.71
C PRO A 112 -14.10 -7.77 20.40
N ALA A 113 -14.81 -8.88 20.20
CA ALA A 113 -14.68 -9.70 19.00
C ALA A 113 -14.77 -8.78 17.77
N PRO A 114 -13.82 -8.86 16.82
CA PRO A 114 -13.85 -8.02 15.64
C PRO A 114 -15.17 -8.31 14.93
N VAL A 115 -16.00 -7.29 14.77
CA VAL A 115 -17.15 -7.34 13.87
C VAL A 115 -16.57 -7.63 12.50
N THR A 116 -16.58 -8.89 12.07
CA THR A 116 -16.08 -9.29 10.77
C THR A 116 -16.99 -8.63 9.75
N ARG A 117 -16.57 -7.47 9.21
CA ARG A 117 -17.16 -6.98 7.96
C ARG A 117 -16.97 -8.13 6.98
N ARG A 118 -18.07 -8.77 6.56
CA ARG A 118 -17.99 -9.84 5.57
C ARG A 118 -17.32 -9.24 4.34
N GLY A 119 -16.08 -9.65 4.09
CA GLY A 119 -15.37 -9.28 2.89
C GLY A 119 -16.17 -9.69 1.65
N PRO A 120 -15.86 -9.09 0.49
CA PRO A 120 -16.47 -9.50 -0.76
C PRO A 120 -16.30 -11.01 -1.00
N SER A 121 -17.30 -11.65 -1.62
CA SER A 121 -17.17 -13.06 -2.00
C SER A 121 -16.04 -13.23 -3.03
N LEU A 122 -15.47 -14.44 -3.13
CA LEU A 122 -14.41 -14.74 -4.11
C LEU A 122 -14.85 -14.42 -5.55
N PRO A 123 -16.06 -14.80 -6.01
CA PRO A 123 -16.54 -14.38 -7.32
C PRO A 123 -16.64 -12.85 -7.48
N ALA A 124 -17.10 -12.14 -6.45
CA ALA A 124 -17.20 -10.67 -6.50
C ALA A 124 -15.82 -9.99 -6.56
N HIS A 125 -14.79 -10.60 -5.97
CA HIS A 125 -13.41 -10.13 -6.12
C HIS A 125 -12.89 -10.34 -7.54
N ILE A 126 -13.05 -11.56 -8.09
CA ILE A 126 -12.64 -11.86 -9.47
C ILE A 126 -13.32 -10.90 -10.46
N ASP A 127 -14.62 -10.64 -10.29
CA ASP A 127 -15.38 -9.72 -11.14
C ASP A 127 -14.83 -8.28 -11.09
N ARG A 128 -14.41 -7.81 -9.91
CA ARG A 128 -13.79 -6.48 -9.75
C ARG A 128 -12.42 -6.40 -10.42
N VAL A 129 -11.59 -7.43 -10.25
CA VAL A 129 -10.27 -7.51 -10.87
C VAL A 129 -10.41 -7.53 -12.39
N LEU A 130 -11.33 -8.34 -12.94
CA LEU A 130 -11.67 -8.38 -14.36
C LEU A 130 -12.10 -7.01 -14.87
N THR A 131 -13.04 -6.35 -14.18
CA THR A 131 -13.52 -5.01 -14.56
C THR A 131 -12.38 -3.98 -14.59
N HIS A 132 -11.48 -4.04 -13.62
CA HIS A 132 -10.34 -3.15 -13.56
C HIS A 132 -9.35 -3.41 -14.71
N ALA A 133 -9.01 -4.68 -14.95
CA ALA A 133 -8.10 -5.08 -16.02
C ALA A 133 -8.65 -4.72 -17.42
N THR A 134 -9.93 -4.97 -17.69
CA THR A 134 -10.57 -4.60 -18.96
C THR A 134 -10.63 -3.08 -19.16
N THR A 135 -10.83 -2.32 -18.08
CA THR A 135 -10.76 -0.85 -18.14
C THR A 135 -9.36 -0.38 -18.52
N LEU A 136 -8.30 -0.99 -17.97
CA LEU A 136 -6.92 -0.65 -18.34
C LEU A 136 -6.62 -0.95 -19.81
N LEU A 137 -7.10 -2.10 -20.32
CA LEU A 137 -6.97 -2.45 -21.73
C LEU A 137 -7.68 -1.42 -22.63
N ALA A 138 -8.92 -1.06 -22.29
CA ALA A 138 -9.70 -0.09 -23.04
C ALA A 138 -9.07 1.31 -23.10
N LEU A 139 -8.36 1.72 -22.04
CA LEU A 139 -7.66 3.01 -22.01
C LEU A 139 -6.37 3.01 -22.86
N GLY A 140 -5.80 1.85 -23.19
CA GLY A 140 -4.62 1.73 -24.05
C GLY A 140 -3.35 2.43 -23.55
N GLN A 141 -3.29 2.79 -22.27
CA GLN A 141 -2.18 3.59 -21.69
C GLN A 141 -0.96 2.76 -21.29
N ALA A 142 -1.03 1.43 -21.40
CA ALA A 142 0.03 0.53 -20.98
C ALA A 142 1.05 0.33 -22.10
N ALA A 143 2.33 0.14 -21.75
CA ALA A 143 3.34 -0.31 -22.71
C ALA A 143 2.90 -1.63 -23.37
N PRO A 144 3.26 -1.89 -24.65
CA PRO A 144 2.75 -3.06 -25.38
C PRO A 144 2.92 -4.40 -24.64
N GLY A 145 4.08 -4.62 -24.00
CA GLY A 145 4.32 -5.84 -23.21
C GLY A 145 3.45 -5.94 -21.96
N LEU A 146 3.12 -4.80 -21.34
CA LEU A 146 2.21 -4.76 -20.19
C LEU A 146 0.75 -4.96 -20.63
N HIS A 147 0.38 -4.43 -21.78
CA HIS A 147 -0.94 -4.67 -22.38
C HIS A 147 -1.18 -6.17 -22.59
N ALA A 148 -0.24 -6.86 -23.25
CA ALA A 148 -0.30 -8.31 -23.45
C ALA A 148 -0.39 -9.10 -22.13
N ALA A 149 0.37 -8.68 -21.09
CA ALA A 149 0.29 -9.30 -19.78
C ALA A 149 -1.09 -9.12 -19.12
N ILE A 150 -1.77 -8.00 -19.36
CA ILE A 150 -3.12 -7.74 -18.86
C ILE A 150 -4.16 -8.55 -19.64
N GLU A 151 -4.03 -8.67 -20.97
CA GLU A 151 -4.92 -9.51 -21.79
C GLU A 151 -4.91 -10.97 -21.34
N GLU A 152 -3.72 -11.52 -21.10
CA GLU A 152 -3.59 -12.89 -20.61
C GLU A 152 -4.15 -13.06 -19.19
N LEU A 153 -3.94 -12.08 -18.31
CA LEU A 153 -4.57 -12.07 -16.98
C LEU A 153 -6.10 -12.11 -17.09
N VAL A 154 -6.70 -11.34 -18.01
CA VAL A 154 -8.15 -11.33 -18.22
C VAL A 154 -8.64 -12.72 -18.66
N ALA A 155 -7.97 -13.33 -19.64
CA ALA A 155 -8.33 -14.67 -20.12
C ALA A 155 -8.26 -15.73 -19.00
N ASP A 156 -7.20 -15.71 -18.20
CA ASP A 156 -7.03 -16.62 -17.07
C ASP A 156 -8.09 -16.41 -15.97
N LEU A 157 -8.44 -15.15 -15.69
CA LEU A 157 -9.44 -14.80 -14.69
C LEU A 157 -10.86 -15.18 -15.12
N ASP A 158 -11.20 -15.06 -16.40
CA ASP A 158 -12.51 -15.50 -16.92
C ASP A 158 -12.68 -17.02 -16.82
N ALA A 159 -11.62 -17.79 -17.07
CA ALA A 159 -11.61 -19.22 -16.83
C ALA A 159 -11.83 -19.55 -15.33
N LEU A 160 -11.07 -18.89 -14.45
CA LEU A 160 -11.19 -19.11 -13.00
C LEU A 160 -12.54 -18.66 -12.43
N ARG A 161 -13.14 -17.58 -12.98
CA ARG A 161 -14.45 -17.06 -12.59
C ARG A 161 -15.52 -18.13 -12.66
N SER A 162 -15.52 -18.93 -13.73
CA SER A 162 -16.50 -19.98 -13.97
C SER A 162 -16.42 -21.08 -12.91
N GLU A 163 -15.20 -21.45 -12.51
CA GLU A 163 -14.95 -22.46 -11.48
C GLU A 163 -15.25 -21.96 -10.06
N ALA A 164 -15.01 -20.67 -9.79
CA ALA A 164 -15.25 -20.08 -8.48
C ALA A 164 -16.75 -19.98 -8.12
N ARG A 165 -17.65 -20.02 -9.13
CA ARG A 165 -19.10 -19.97 -8.91
C ARG A 165 -19.58 -21.25 -8.22
N GLY A 166 -19.99 -21.13 -6.97
CA GLY A 166 -20.48 -22.25 -6.17
C GLY A 166 -19.39 -23.10 -5.51
N ALA A 167 -18.11 -22.74 -5.69
CA ALA A 167 -16.99 -23.43 -5.04
C ALA A 167 -17.07 -23.35 -3.51
N ARG A 168 -16.96 -24.50 -2.84
CA ARG A 168 -16.96 -24.65 -1.38
C ARG A 168 -15.84 -25.59 -0.93
N GLY A 169 -15.42 -25.47 0.33
CA GLY A 169 -14.40 -26.35 0.92
C GLY A 169 -13.10 -26.39 0.11
N THR A 170 -12.70 -27.59 -0.30
CA THR A 170 -11.47 -27.85 -1.07
C THR A 170 -11.48 -27.15 -2.43
N ALA A 171 -12.61 -27.09 -3.12
CA ALA A 171 -12.73 -26.38 -4.41
C ALA A 171 -12.47 -24.87 -4.25
N ARG A 172 -12.94 -24.27 -3.14
CA ARG A 172 -12.64 -22.86 -2.82
C ARG A 172 -11.15 -22.68 -2.54
N ALA A 173 -10.53 -23.58 -1.78
CA ALA A 173 -9.10 -23.52 -1.50
C ALA A 173 -8.26 -23.64 -2.77
N ALA A 174 -8.64 -24.52 -3.71
CA ALA A 174 -7.99 -24.65 -5.02
C ALA A 174 -8.12 -23.36 -5.85
N CYS A 175 -9.29 -22.72 -5.86
CA CYS A 175 -9.48 -21.43 -6.53
C CYS A 175 -8.58 -20.33 -5.94
N LEU A 176 -8.42 -20.29 -4.61
CA LEU A 176 -7.54 -19.34 -3.94
C LEU A 176 -6.07 -19.59 -4.28
N GLY A 177 -5.64 -20.85 -4.32
CA GLY A 177 -4.29 -21.23 -4.76
C GLY A 177 -4.01 -20.77 -6.19
N ARG A 178 -4.90 -21.09 -7.13
CA ARG A 178 -4.80 -20.64 -8.53
C ARG A 178 -4.77 -19.12 -8.66
N LEU A 179 -5.56 -18.41 -7.86
CA LEU A 179 -5.57 -16.95 -7.88
C LEU A 179 -4.25 -16.36 -7.38
N ALA A 180 -3.62 -16.98 -6.37
CA ALA A 180 -2.30 -16.59 -5.90
C ALA A 180 -1.20 -16.86 -6.94
N ASP A 181 -1.28 -17.99 -7.64
CA ASP A 181 -0.36 -18.34 -8.73
C ASP A 181 -0.52 -17.38 -9.93
N LEU A 182 -1.76 -17.00 -10.24
CA LEU A 182 -2.06 -15.99 -11.27
C LEU A 182 -1.47 -14.64 -10.93
N ASP A 183 -1.65 -14.17 -9.70
CA ASP A 183 -1.08 -12.91 -9.25
C ASP A 183 0.45 -12.91 -9.38
N GLN A 184 1.10 -13.99 -8.96
CA GLN A 184 2.55 -14.12 -9.05
C GLN A 184 3.04 -14.11 -10.50
N ARG A 185 2.44 -14.93 -11.38
CA ARG A 185 2.80 -14.98 -12.81
C ARG A 185 2.57 -13.64 -13.50
N PHE A 186 1.48 -12.95 -13.16
CA PHE A 186 1.18 -11.62 -13.70
C PHE A 186 2.23 -10.59 -13.28
N LEU A 187 2.62 -10.57 -12.01
CA LEU A 187 3.68 -9.68 -11.53
C LEU A 187 5.04 -9.98 -12.15
N GLU A 188 5.42 -11.25 -12.29
CA GLU A 188 6.68 -11.66 -12.92
C GLU A 188 6.75 -11.15 -14.36
N ARG A 189 5.65 -11.27 -15.12
CA ARG A 189 5.55 -10.73 -16.48
C ARG A 189 5.58 -9.21 -16.49
N ALA A 190 4.80 -8.57 -15.62
CA ALA A 190 4.76 -7.11 -15.50
C ALA A 190 6.16 -6.53 -15.21
N ARG A 191 6.96 -7.20 -14.36
CA ARG A 191 8.37 -6.84 -14.12
C ARG A 191 9.22 -6.99 -15.38
N ALA A 192 9.12 -8.12 -16.06
CA ALA A 192 9.91 -8.40 -17.27
C ALA A 192 9.67 -7.37 -18.39
N VAL A 193 8.46 -6.83 -18.50
CA VAL A 193 8.06 -5.88 -19.54
C VAL A 193 8.11 -4.41 -19.12
N ALA A 194 8.31 -4.10 -17.83
CA ALA A 194 8.31 -2.74 -17.32
C ALA A 194 9.57 -1.93 -17.67
N GLY A 195 10.66 -2.59 -18.08
CA GLY A 195 11.91 -1.93 -18.50
C GLY A 195 12.45 -0.94 -17.47
N THR A 196 12.75 0.29 -17.88
CA THR A 196 13.24 1.37 -17.00
C THR A 196 12.26 1.72 -15.86
N GLY A 197 10.96 1.49 -16.06
CA GLY A 197 9.96 1.67 -15.01
C GLY A 197 10.18 0.74 -13.82
N LEU A 198 10.76 -0.44 -14.03
CA LEU A 198 11.13 -1.36 -12.96
C LEU A 198 12.32 -0.83 -12.14
N ASP A 199 13.36 -0.32 -12.79
CA ASP A 199 14.55 0.20 -12.10
C ASP A 199 14.19 1.35 -11.15
N GLU A 200 13.32 2.26 -11.61
CA GLU A 200 12.81 3.36 -10.80
C GLU A 200 11.93 2.87 -9.64
N VAL A 201 11.07 1.86 -9.87
CA VAL A 201 10.25 1.22 -8.83
C VAL A 201 11.13 0.56 -7.78
N VAL A 202 12.21 -0.10 -8.20
CA VAL A 202 13.16 -0.77 -7.32
C VAL A 202 13.97 0.25 -6.51
N ALA A 203 14.42 1.34 -7.15
CA ALA A 203 15.09 2.43 -6.46
C ALA A 203 14.17 3.09 -5.41
N GLU A 204 12.89 3.26 -5.74
CA GLU A 204 11.90 3.77 -4.79
C GLU A 204 11.68 2.80 -3.61
N ALA A 205 11.54 1.50 -3.88
CA ALA A 205 11.45 0.49 -2.83
C ALA A 205 12.67 0.52 -1.89
N ASP A 206 13.87 0.71 -2.45
CA ASP A 206 15.09 0.85 -1.66
C ASP A 206 15.10 2.12 -0.80
N ARG A 207 14.54 3.24 -1.30
CA ARG A 207 14.36 4.47 -0.51
C ARG A 207 13.38 4.27 0.64
N GLU A 208 12.23 3.63 0.39
CA GLU A 208 11.24 3.35 1.44
C GLU A 208 11.78 2.42 2.53
N LEU A 209 12.64 1.46 2.15
CA LEU A 209 13.19 0.45 3.06
C LEU A 209 14.52 0.82 3.69
N ALA A 210 15.22 1.83 3.18
CA ALA A 210 16.48 2.33 3.73
C ALA A 210 16.43 2.57 5.27
N PRO A 211 15.34 3.12 5.85
CA PRO A 211 15.15 3.23 7.30
C PRO A 211 15.27 1.92 8.09
N PHE A 212 14.80 0.82 7.51
CA PHE A 212 14.65 -0.47 8.18
C PHE A 212 15.84 -1.39 7.91
N LYS A 213 16.58 -1.16 6.81
CA LYS A 213 17.72 -1.97 6.37
C LYS A 213 18.70 -2.34 7.50
N PRO A 214 19.13 -1.44 8.41
CA PRO A 214 20.08 -1.79 9.47
C PRO A 214 19.54 -2.81 10.48
N ARG A 215 18.22 -2.93 10.61
CA ARG A 215 17.54 -3.79 11.59
C ARG A 215 17.03 -5.11 10.99
N MET A 216 17.28 -5.34 9.70
CA MET A 216 16.75 -6.49 8.97
C MET A 216 17.87 -7.44 8.56
N ALA A 217 17.64 -8.75 8.77
CA ALA A 217 18.50 -9.77 8.18
C ALA A 217 18.40 -9.74 6.65
N ALA A 218 19.50 -10.04 5.95
CA ALA A 218 19.58 -10.01 4.49
C ALA A 218 18.43 -10.73 3.75
N PRO A 219 18.03 -11.98 4.10
CA PRO A 219 16.91 -12.63 3.42
C PRO A 219 15.56 -11.96 3.68
N VAL A 220 15.38 -11.33 4.86
CA VAL A 220 14.15 -10.59 5.21
C VAL A 220 14.10 -9.29 4.41
N TYR A 221 15.23 -8.58 4.30
CA TYR A 221 15.33 -7.37 3.49
C TYR A 221 15.07 -7.64 2.01
N ALA A 222 15.61 -8.73 1.44
CA ALA A 222 15.36 -9.09 0.05
C ALA A 222 13.87 -9.37 -0.23
N ARG A 223 13.18 -10.08 0.67
CA ARG A 223 11.73 -10.33 0.57
C ARG A 223 10.92 -9.04 0.66
N ALA A 224 11.26 -8.19 1.64
CA ALA A 224 10.63 -6.89 1.81
C ALA A 224 10.83 -5.99 0.58
N ARG A 225 12.04 -5.94 0.03
CA ARG A 225 12.34 -5.20 -1.19
C ARG A 225 11.51 -5.68 -2.37
N SER A 226 11.38 -7.00 -2.56
CA SER A 226 10.52 -7.56 -3.60
C SER A 226 9.06 -7.17 -3.40
N ALA A 227 8.53 -7.29 -2.18
CA ALA A 227 7.14 -6.94 -1.87
C ALA A 227 6.86 -5.42 -2.06
N ALA A 228 7.79 -4.56 -1.66
CA ALA A 228 7.70 -3.12 -1.87
C ALA A 228 7.73 -2.78 -3.36
N ALA A 229 8.62 -3.41 -4.14
CA ALA A 229 8.68 -3.24 -5.59
C ALA A 229 7.38 -3.68 -6.27
N ASP A 230 6.79 -4.82 -5.88
CA ASP A 230 5.51 -5.27 -6.43
C ASP A 230 4.36 -4.30 -6.15
N ARG A 231 4.33 -3.74 -4.93
CA ARG A 231 3.33 -2.73 -4.57
C ARG A 231 3.48 -1.47 -5.42
N LEU A 232 4.70 -0.94 -5.51
CA LEU A 232 5.01 0.27 -6.27
C LEU A 232 4.79 0.07 -7.78
N LEU A 233 5.06 -1.13 -8.30
CA LEU A 233 4.79 -1.50 -9.68
C LEU A 233 3.27 -1.42 -9.96
N ARG A 234 2.46 -2.02 -9.08
CA ARG A 234 1.00 -1.95 -9.21
C ARG A 234 0.49 -0.52 -9.14
N GLU A 235 1.01 0.30 -8.23
CA GLU A 235 0.59 1.70 -8.10
C GLU A 235 0.95 2.53 -9.34
N ARG A 236 2.20 2.42 -9.81
CA ARG A 236 2.71 3.17 -10.96
C ARG A 236 1.93 2.87 -12.24
N PHE A 237 1.69 1.59 -12.50
CA PHE A 237 1.01 1.13 -13.71
C PHE A 237 -0.49 0.90 -13.50
N ARG A 238 -1.02 1.28 -12.32
CA ARG A 238 -2.41 1.08 -11.90
C ARG A 238 -2.90 -0.36 -12.03
N LEU A 239 -2.01 -1.34 -11.86
CA LEU A 239 -2.35 -2.75 -12.02
C LEU A 239 -3.26 -3.22 -10.87
N PRO A 240 -4.20 -4.16 -11.14
CA PRO A 240 -5.04 -4.71 -10.10
C PRO A 240 -4.25 -5.56 -9.09
N ASN A 241 -4.77 -5.64 -7.86
CA ASN A 241 -4.36 -6.67 -6.92
C ASN A 241 -5.21 -7.93 -7.17
N VAL A 242 -4.58 -8.99 -7.67
CA VAL A 242 -5.27 -10.22 -8.05
C VAL A 242 -5.49 -11.12 -6.84
N ARG A 243 -4.59 -11.08 -5.84
CA ARG A 243 -4.72 -11.89 -4.61
C ARG A 243 -6.02 -11.60 -3.86
N PHE A 244 -6.54 -12.63 -3.21
CA PHE A 244 -7.69 -12.57 -2.33
C PHE A 244 -7.23 -12.79 -0.89
N ASP A 245 -7.17 -11.70 -0.11
CA ASP A 245 -6.76 -11.68 1.31
C ASP A 245 -7.97 -11.66 2.26
#